data_AF-A0A955AQ88-F1
#
_entry.id   AF-A0A955AQ88-F1
#
_cell.length_a   1.000
_cell.length_b   1.000
_cell.length_c   1.000
_cell.angle_alpha   90.00
_cell.angle_beta   90.00
_cell.angle_gamma   90.00
#
_symmetry.space_group_name_H-M   'P 1'
#
loop_
_entity.id
_entity.type
_entity.pdbx_description
1 polymer ?
#
loop_
_entity_poly.entity_id
_entity_poly.type
_entity_poly.pdbx_seq_one_letter_code
_entity_poly.pdbx_strand_id
1 'polypeptide(L)'
;MAEYQLHELASHVGGRIVGSPETLIKDAAPLATAGPQDITFATSAKFAPQIQNALAAAIILPEEISSGPLPAIYVSDARAAFAK
;
A
#
# COMPACT_ATOMS: atom_id res chain seq x y z
N MET A 1 -12.69 -10.05 13.30
CA MET A 1 -12.17 -8.95 12.47
C MET A 1 -10.95 -9.52 11.77
N ALA A 2 -10.87 -9.46 10.45
CA ALA A 2 -9.73 -10.01 9.72
C ALA A 2 -8.63 -8.95 9.67
N GLU A 3 -7.47 -9.26 10.21
CA GLU A 3 -6.29 -8.41 10.18
C GLU A 3 -5.27 -9.13 9.30
N TYR A 4 -4.69 -8.42 8.33
CA TYR A 4 -3.71 -8.99 7.40
C TYR A 4 -2.39 -8.27 7.60
N GLN A 5 -1.29 -9.02 7.50
CA GLN A 5 0.02 -8.38 7.45
C GLN A 5 0.36 -7.94 6.03
N LEU A 6 1.15 -6.88 5.91
CA LEU A 6 1.57 -6.36 4.61
C LEU A 6 2.24 -7.45 3.75
N HIS A 7 2.99 -8.36 4.37
CA HIS A 7 3.63 -9.46 3.64
C HIS A 7 2.67 -10.51 3.10
N GLU A 8 1.54 -10.73 3.76
CA GLU A 8 0.52 -11.65 3.28
C GLU A 8 -0.13 -11.06 2.04
N LEU A 9 -0.48 -9.77 2.10
CA LEU A 9 -1.02 -9.04 0.97
C LEU A 9 -0.02 -9.02 -0.20
N ALA A 10 1.24 -8.70 0.07
CA ALA A 10 2.29 -8.70 -0.95
C ALA A 10 2.49 -10.07 -1.60
N SER A 11 2.48 -11.15 -0.80
CA SER A 11 2.59 -12.52 -1.29
C SER A 11 1.37 -12.93 -2.12
N HIS A 12 0.18 -12.45 -1.75
CA HIS A 12 -1.06 -12.71 -2.46
C HIS A 12 -1.10 -12.01 -3.84
N VAL A 13 -0.66 -10.76 -3.88
CA VAL A 13 -0.62 -9.95 -5.10
C VAL A 13 0.62 -10.20 -5.96
N GLY A 14 1.63 -10.88 -5.42
CA GLY A 14 2.92 -11.12 -6.08
C GLY A 14 3.78 -9.86 -6.17
N GLY A 15 3.69 -8.98 -5.17
CA GLY A 15 4.41 -7.71 -5.09
C GLY A 15 5.68 -7.78 -4.24
N ARG A 16 6.57 -6.82 -4.46
CA ARG A 16 7.78 -6.63 -3.67
C ARG A 16 7.54 -5.63 -2.55
N ILE A 17 7.78 -6.03 -1.31
CA ILE A 17 7.68 -5.14 -0.16
C ILE A 17 8.96 -4.32 -0.02
N VAL A 18 8.80 -3.04 0.32
CA VAL A 18 9.86 -2.14 0.72
C VAL A 18 9.43 -1.44 2.01
N GLY A 19 10.30 -1.44 3.02
CA GLY A 19 9.96 -0.96 4.37
C GLY A 19 9.58 -2.11 5.29
N SER A 20 8.50 -1.94 6.06
CA SER A 20 8.12 -2.88 7.12
C SER A 20 7.05 -3.90 6.67
N PRO A 21 7.40 -5.19 6.48
CA PRO A 21 6.46 -6.24 6.10
C PRO A 21 5.50 -6.67 7.22
N GLU A 22 5.88 -6.42 8.48
CA GLU A 22 5.11 -6.79 9.68
C GLU A 22 3.98 -5.80 10.00
N THR A 23 3.78 -4.78 9.16
CA THR A 23 2.71 -3.81 9.32
C THR A 23 1.35 -4.51 9.29
N LEU A 24 0.57 -4.31 10.36
CA LEU A 24 -0.79 -4.80 10.49
C LEU A 24 -1.76 -3.89 9.73
N ILE A 25 -2.52 -4.50 8.83
CA ILE A 25 -3.58 -3.88 8.04
C ILE A 25 -4.92 -4.40 8.57
N LYS A 26 -5.79 -3.49 8.98
CA LYS A 26 -7.15 -3.79 9.47
C LYS A 26 -8.21 -3.59 8.41
N ASP A 27 -8.04 -2.56 7.58
CA ASP A 27 -9.00 -2.22 6.53
C ASP A 27 -8.27 -1.69 5.29
N ALA A 28 -9.00 -1.48 4.20
CA ALA A 28 -8.46 -0.96 2.96
C ALA A 28 -9.21 0.31 2.57
N ALA A 29 -8.49 1.42 2.50
CA ALA A 29 -9.07 2.73 2.27
C ALA A 29 -8.31 3.52 1.18
N PRO A 30 -9.02 4.36 0.41
CA PRO A 30 -8.38 5.23 -0.56
C PRO A 30 -7.47 6.25 0.14
N LEU A 31 -6.44 6.70 -0.56
CA LEU A 31 -5.37 7.56 -0.01
C LEU A 31 -5.90 8.83 0.67
N ALA A 32 -7.07 9.31 0.24
CA ALA A 32 -7.74 10.47 0.79
C ALA A 32 -8.35 10.25 2.19
N THR A 33 -8.69 9.00 2.55
CA THR A 33 -9.37 8.66 3.82
C THR A 33 -8.64 7.59 4.63
N ALA A 34 -7.52 7.07 4.13
CA ALA A 34 -6.77 6.00 4.78
C ALA A 34 -6.15 6.46 6.09
N GLY A 35 -6.44 5.72 7.15
CA GLY A 35 -5.87 5.91 8.48
C GLY A 35 -4.68 4.98 8.78
N PRO A 36 -4.13 5.07 10.00
CA PRO A 36 -2.90 4.38 10.42
C PRO A 36 -3.01 2.87 10.53
N GLN A 37 -4.19 2.29 10.29
CA GLN A 37 -4.39 0.85 10.24
C GLN A 37 -4.91 0.40 8.87
N ASP A 38 -5.02 1.32 7.91
CA ASP A 38 -5.59 1.05 6.60
C ASP A 38 -4.50 0.93 5.54
N ILE A 39 -4.68 0.01 4.60
CA ILE A 39 -3.85 -0.05 3.40
C ILE A 39 -4.45 0.83 2.32
N THR A 40 -3.58 1.53 1.59
CA THR A 40 -3.98 2.34 0.46
C THR A 40 -3.25 1.95 -0.82
N PHE A 41 -3.70 2.47 -1.97
CA PHE A 41 -3.04 2.24 -3.25
C PHE A 41 -2.99 3.52 -4.07
N ALA A 42 -1.94 3.68 -4.86
CA ALA A 42 -1.81 4.76 -5.82
C ALA A 42 -1.29 4.23 -7.14
N THR A 43 -1.98 4.58 -8.22
CA THR A 43 -1.64 4.15 -9.58
C THR A 43 -0.94 5.24 -10.39
N SER A 44 -0.65 6.40 -9.80
CA SER A 44 -0.12 7.56 -10.53
C SER A 44 0.71 8.48 -9.65
N ALA A 45 1.85 8.94 -10.17
CA ALA A 45 2.77 9.84 -9.46
C ALA A 45 2.14 11.19 -9.04
N LYS A 46 0.99 11.56 -9.62
CA LYS A 46 0.20 12.73 -9.20
C LYS A 46 -0.21 12.70 -7.71
N PHE A 47 -0.25 11.50 -7.12
CA PHE A 47 -0.57 11.30 -5.71
C PHE A 47 0.65 11.41 -4.79
N ALA A 48 1.87 11.57 -5.31
CA ALA A 48 3.10 11.72 -4.51
C ALA A 48 2.98 12.68 -3.31
N PRO A 49 2.45 13.92 -3.44
CA PRO A 49 2.28 14.79 -2.28
C PRO A 49 1.28 14.25 -1.24
N GLN A 50 0.27 13.49 -1.67
CA GLN A 50 -0.66 12.83 -0.77
C GLN A 50 -0.03 11.61 -0.09
N ILE A 51 0.83 10.86 -0.79
CA ILE A 51 1.59 9.72 -0.22
C ILE A 51 2.50 10.22 0.90
N GLN A 52 3.19 11.34 0.69
CA GLN A 52 4.06 11.93 1.72
C GLN A 52 3.30 12.39 2.97
N ASN A 53 2.04 12.79 2.82
CA ASN A 53 1.16 13.20 3.92
C ASN A 53 0.19 12.09 4.35
N ALA A 54 0.32 10.89 3.80
CA ALA A 54 -0.62 9.81 4.07
C ALA A 54 -0.38 9.29 5.49
N LEU A 55 -1.48 9.07 6.20
CA LEU A 55 -1.48 8.40 7.50
C LEU A 55 -1.70 6.89 7.35
N ALA A 56 -1.71 6.36 6.12
CA ALA A 56 -1.92 4.95 5.85
C ALA A 56 -0.86 4.06 6.53
N ALA A 57 -1.25 2.87 6.96
CA ALA A 57 -0.32 1.88 7.48
C ALA A 57 0.70 1.45 6.41
N ALA A 58 0.22 1.27 5.18
CA ALA A 58 1.04 0.91 4.03
C ALA A 58 0.40 1.35 2.70
N ILE A 59 1.19 1.34 1.63
CA ILE A 59 0.74 1.76 0.30
C ILE A 59 1.14 0.81 -0.83
N ILE A 60 0.23 0.51 -1.75
CA ILE A 60 0.49 -0.28 -2.96
C ILE A 60 0.76 0.67 -4.12
N LEU A 61 1.89 0.48 -4.80
CA LEU A 61 2.39 1.35 -5.85
C LEU A 61 2.95 0.53 -7.03
N PRO A 62 2.92 1.06 -8.26
CA PRO A 62 3.81 0.59 -9.31
C PRO A 62 5.26 0.97 -9.01
N GLU A 63 6.20 0.19 -9.57
CA GLU A 63 7.66 0.36 -9.50
C GLU A 63 8.17 1.75 -9.95
N GLU A 64 7.34 2.50 -10.66
CA GLU A 64 7.63 3.86 -11.14
C GLU A 64 7.39 4.96 -10.08
N ILE A 65 6.77 4.65 -8.94
CA ILE A 65 6.35 5.66 -7.93
C ILE A 65 7.07 5.46 -6.61
N SER A 66 7.63 6.53 -6.04
CA SER A 66 8.23 6.47 -4.70
C SER A 66 7.19 6.47 -3.58
N SER A 67 7.30 5.50 -2.67
CA SER A 67 6.50 5.41 -1.44
C SER A 67 6.87 6.40 -0.35
N GLY A 68 8.04 7.05 -0.48
CA GLY A 68 8.57 7.91 0.57
C GLY A 68 8.90 7.10 1.83
N PRO A 69 8.54 7.57 3.04
CA PRO A 69 8.89 6.91 4.29
C PRO A 69 7.96 5.74 4.67
N LEU A 70 6.84 5.56 3.95
CA LEU A 70 5.84 4.54 4.30
C LEU A 70 6.20 3.17 3.73
N PRO A 71 5.85 2.09 4.44
CA PRO A 71 5.91 0.73 3.91
C PRO A 71 5.11 0.64 2.62
N ALA A 72 5.70 0.04 1.58
CA ALA A 72 5.04 -0.07 0.30
C ALA A 72 5.20 -1.43 -0.36
N ILE A 73 4.18 -1.79 -1.13
CA ILE A 73 4.20 -2.95 -2.00
C ILE A 73 4.31 -2.46 -3.44
N TYR A 74 5.44 -2.76 -4.05
CA TYR A 74 5.67 -2.55 -5.47
C TYR A 74 5.10 -3.71 -6.27
N VAL A 75 4.17 -3.42 -7.16
CA VAL A 75 3.52 -4.41 -8.02
C VAL A 75 3.58 -3.91 -9.46
N SER A 76 3.82 -4.82 -10.40
CA SER A 76 3.77 -4.46 -11.82
C SER A 76 2.36 -4.07 -12.26
N ASP A 77 1.32 -4.51 -11.54
CA ASP A 77 -0.07 -4.15 -11.82
C ASP A 77 -0.89 -3.91 -10.53
N ALA A 78 -0.89 -2.65 -10.06
CA ALA A 78 -1.58 -2.25 -8.83
C ALA A 78 -3.10 -2.44 -8.88
N ARG A 79 -3.70 -2.40 -10.07
CA ARG A 79 -5.14 -2.62 -10.24
C ARG A 79 -5.49 -4.09 -10.09
N ALA A 80 -4.68 -4.99 -10.67
CA ALA A 80 -4.87 -6.42 -10.51
C ALA A 80 -4.62 -6.88 -9.05
N ALA A 81 -3.65 -6.26 -8.38
CA ALA A 81 -3.33 -6.53 -6.98
C ALA A 81 -4.54 -6.29 -6.04
N PHE A 82 -5.29 -5.22 -6.24
CA PHE A 82 -6.47 -4.92 -5.42
C PHE A 82 -7.70 -5.77 -5.77
N ALA A 83 -7.75 -6.36 -6.96
CA ALA A 83 -8.90 -7.13 -7.44
C ALA A 83 -8.84 -8.63 -7.10
N LYS A 84 -7.76 -9.08 -6.44
CA LYS A 84 -7.59 -10.44 -5.93
C LYS A 84 -7.91 -10.48 -4.44
#